data_AF-A0A7D4UDH1-F1
#
_entry.id   AF-A0A7D4UDH1-F1
#
_cell.length_a   1.000
_cell.length_b   1.000
_cell.length_c   1.000
_cell.angle_alpha   90.00
_cell.angle_beta   90.00
_cell.angle_gamma   90.00
#
_symmetry.space_group_name_H-M   'P 1'
#
loop_
_entity.id
_entity.type
_entity.pdbx_description
1 polymer ?
#
loop_
_entity_poly.entity_id
_entity_poly.type
_entity_poly.pdbx_seq_one_letter_code
_entity_poly.pdbx_strand_id
1 'polypeptide(L)'
;MEILVLLAYAAILALVAPFVLPKSEHYGSLVPLGLALASGSALWLVLTWFGFHYDEAWIWFIVMLAMPAAIWFGTSYLAKLRAESEAKKLSELRLRGKA
;
A
#
# COMPACT_ATOMS: atom_id res chain seq x y z
N MET A 1 -4.06 11.61 29.18
CA MET A 1 -5.07 11.39 28.12
C MET A 1 -4.43 10.76 26.87
N GLU A 2 -3.10 10.86 26.71
CA GLU A 2 -2.36 10.32 25.56
C GLU A 2 -2.23 8.80 25.53
N ILE A 3 -2.16 8.11 26.68
CA ILE A 3 -1.93 6.65 26.71
C ILE A 3 -3.12 5.86 26.16
N LEU A 4 -4.36 6.30 26.45
CA LEU A 4 -5.55 5.67 25.88
C LEU A 4 -5.64 5.88 24.36
N VAL A 5 -5.19 7.04 23.87
CA VAL A 5 -5.09 7.32 22.44
C VAL A 5 -4.03 6.42 21.78
N LEU A 6 -2.86 6.26 22.41
CA LEU A 6 -1.81 5.35 21.95
C LEU A 6 -2.25 3.88 21.94
N LEU A 7 -3.02 3.46 22.94
CA LEU A 7 -3.56 2.09 23.01
C LEU A 7 -4.64 1.85 21.94
N ALA A 8 -5.57 2.79 21.76
CA ALA A 8 -6.56 2.72 20.68
C ALA A 8 -5.87 2.72 19.30
N TYR A 9 -4.81 3.52 19.15
CA TYR A 9 -3.99 3.57 17.96
C TYR A 9 -3.26 2.25 17.67
N ALA A 10 -2.57 1.69 18.67
CA ALA A 10 -1.88 0.40 18.55
C ALA A 10 -2.86 -0.73 18.21
N ALA A 11 -4.07 -0.70 18.78
CA ALA A 11 -5.13 -1.65 18.47
C ALA A 11 -5.60 -1.52 17.01
N ILE A 12 -5.80 -0.29 16.51
CA ILE A 12 -6.18 -0.06 15.11
C ILE A 12 -5.08 -0.54 14.15
N LEU A 13 -3.81 -0.23 14.43
CA LEU A 13 -2.69 -0.69 13.60
C LEU A 13 -2.55 -2.22 13.62
N ALA A 14 -2.70 -2.86 14.78
CA ALA A 14 -2.70 -4.31 14.88
C ALA A 14 -3.86 -4.95 14.11
N LEU A 15 -5.03 -4.28 14.08
CA LEU A 15 -6.18 -4.73 13.31
C LEU A 15 -5.95 -4.58 11.81
N VAL A 16 -5.34 -3.48 11.38
CA VAL A 16 -5.11 -3.13 9.97
C VAL A 16 -3.96 -3.96 9.37
N ALA A 17 -2.89 -4.22 10.11
CA ALA A 17 -1.70 -4.96 9.67
C ALA A 17 -2.00 -6.24 8.86
N PRO A 18 -2.87 -7.18 9.28
CA PRO A 18 -3.19 -8.37 8.51
C PRO A 18 -3.97 -8.08 7.21
N PHE A 19 -4.69 -6.95 7.11
CA PHE A 19 -5.40 -6.57 5.89
C PHE A 19 -4.47 -5.91 4.86
N VAL A 20 -3.41 -5.22 5.28
CA VAL A 20 -2.54 -4.48 4.35
C VAL A 20 -1.44 -5.33 3.72
N LEU A 21 -1.27 -6.58 4.15
CA LEU A 21 -0.33 -7.52 3.55
C LEU A 21 -1.07 -8.52 2.65
N PRO A 22 -1.49 -8.13 1.43
CA PRO A 22 -1.90 -9.09 0.42
C PRO A 22 -0.67 -9.94 0.05
N LYS A 23 -0.81 -11.24 0.24
CA LYS A 23 0.16 -12.23 -0.19
C LYS A 23 -0.06 -12.43 -1.70
N SER A 24 0.88 -12.01 -2.53
CA SER A 24 0.80 -12.20 -3.98
C SER A 24 2.04 -12.90 -4.48
N GLU A 25 1.84 -13.90 -5.32
CA GLU A 25 2.93 -14.58 -6.04
C GLU A 25 3.48 -13.72 -7.19
N HIS A 26 2.72 -12.69 -7.61
CA HIS A 26 3.06 -11.87 -8.76
C HIS A 26 3.95 -10.67 -8.40
N TYR A 27 4.24 -10.38 -7.13
CA TYR A 27 5.13 -9.26 -6.78
C TYR A 27 6.06 -9.58 -5.60
N GLY A 28 7.25 -8.97 -5.62
CA GLY A 28 8.24 -9.17 -4.55
C GLY A 28 7.79 -8.60 -3.21
N SER A 29 8.29 -9.17 -2.12
CA SER A 29 7.96 -8.77 -0.73
C SER A 29 8.27 -7.31 -0.40
N LEU A 30 9.17 -6.68 -1.15
CA LEU A 30 9.55 -5.27 -0.98
C LEU A 30 8.55 -4.29 -1.60
N VAL A 31 7.63 -4.74 -2.46
CA VAL A 31 6.69 -3.85 -3.16
C VAL A 31 5.72 -3.15 -2.19
N PRO A 32 5.04 -3.85 -1.25
CA PRO A 32 4.19 -3.18 -0.27
C PRO A 32 4.97 -2.17 0.58
N LEU A 33 6.21 -2.51 0.97
CA LEU A 33 7.08 -1.62 1.74
C LEU A 33 7.44 -0.36 0.96
N GLY A 34 7.87 -0.51 -0.29
CA GLY A 34 8.19 0.62 -1.17
C GLY A 34 6.97 1.51 -1.40
N LEU A 35 5.79 0.91 -1.55
CA LEU A 35 4.54 1.65 -1.72
C LEU A 35 4.14 2.42 -0.44
N ALA A 36 4.33 1.80 0.73
CA ALA A 36 4.11 2.44 2.02
C ALA A 36 5.01 3.68 2.18
N LEU A 37 6.31 3.52 1.94
CA LEU A 37 7.28 4.62 2.03
C LEU A 37 6.94 5.74 1.03
N ALA A 38 6.72 5.39 -0.23
CA ALA A 38 6.41 6.38 -1.27
C ALA A 38 5.11 7.13 -0.99
N SER A 39 4.03 6.41 -0.64
CA SER A 39 2.73 7.04 -0.34
C SER A 39 2.79 7.87 0.94
N GLY A 40 3.41 7.37 2.00
CA GLY A 40 3.58 8.09 3.26
C GLY A 40 4.38 9.38 3.08
N SER A 41 5.53 9.32 2.41
CA SER A 41 6.34 10.51 2.12
C SER A 41 5.61 11.51 1.22
N ALA A 42 4.93 11.04 0.16
CA ALA A 42 4.18 11.92 -0.73
C ALA A 42 3.01 12.61 -0.01
N LEU A 43 2.22 11.87 0.76
CA LEU A 43 1.10 12.41 1.54
C LEU A 43 1.58 13.42 2.57
N TRP A 44 2.67 13.11 3.28
CA TRP A 44 3.24 14.02 4.26
C TRP A 44 3.68 15.34 3.62
N LEU A 45 4.43 15.27 2.52
CA LEU A 45 4.87 16.45 1.76
C LEU A 45 3.70 17.28 1.23
N VAL A 46 2.66 16.61 0.72
CA VAL A 46 1.48 17.30 0.20
C VAL A 46 0.74 18.01 1.34
N LEU A 47 0.49 17.32 2.45
CA LEU A 47 -0.23 17.89 3.59
C LEU A 47 0.53 19.04 4.25
N THR A 48 1.86 18.93 4.40
CA THR A 48 2.67 20.02 4.93
C THR A 48 2.72 21.22 3.98
N TRP A 49 2.72 20.99 2.67
CA TRP A 49 2.59 22.08 1.69
C TRP A 49 1.24 22.79 1.80
N PHE A 50 0.15 22.04 2.03
CA PHE A 50 -1.18 22.59 2.29
C PHE A 50 -1.29 23.35 3.62
N GLY A 51 -0.23 23.41 4.43
CA GLY A 51 -0.16 24.20 5.65
C GLY A 51 -0.59 23.46 6.91
N PHE A 52 -0.78 22.13 6.85
CA PHE A 52 -1.00 21.33 8.07
C PHE A 52 0.25 21.35 8.94
N HIS A 53 0.06 21.58 10.25
CA HIS A 53 1.16 21.48 11.21
C HIS A 53 1.47 20.03 11.57
N TYR A 54 2.75 19.77 11.85
CA TYR A 54 3.27 18.45 12.23
C TYR A 54 2.66 17.91 13.53
N ASP A 55 2.23 18.81 14.43
CA ASP A 55 1.68 18.47 15.74
C ASP A 55 0.16 18.26 15.72
N GLU A 56 -0.50 18.45 14.58
CA GLU A 56 -1.93 18.25 14.46
C GLU A 56 -2.28 16.76 14.33
N ALA A 57 -3.29 16.31 15.07
CA ALA A 57 -3.77 14.93 14.97
C ALA A 57 -4.29 14.58 13.55
N TRP A 58 -4.71 15.57 12.76
CA TRP A 58 -5.27 15.37 11.43
C TRP A 58 -4.25 14.88 10.40
N ILE A 59 -3.02 15.41 10.38
CA ILE A 59 -1.99 14.95 9.43
C ILE A 59 -1.68 13.47 9.69
N TRP A 60 -1.58 13.09 10.96
CA TRP A 60 -1.41 11.72 11.39
C TRP A 60 -2.55 10.82 10.96
N PHE A 61 -3.80 11.24 11.19
CA PHE A 61 -4.97 10.44 10.85
C PHE A 61 -5.11 10.21 9.33
N ILE A 62 -4.90 11.26 8.54
CA ILE A 62 -5.00 11.20 7.07
C ILE A 62 -3.91 10.29 6.52
N VAL A 63 -2.64 10.51 6.89
CA VAL A 63 -1.52 9.70 6.41
C VAL A 63 -1.70 8.23 6.82
N MET A 64 -2.14 8.00 8.07
CA MET A 64 -2.34 6.66 8.59
C MET A 64 -3.45 5.89 7.87
N LEU A 65 -4.53 6.53 7.43
CA LEU A 65 -5.58 5.85 6.66
C LEU A 65 -5.22 5.72 5.18
N ALA A 66 -4.59 6.75 4.62
CA ALA A 66 -4.29 6.79 3.21
C ALA A 66 -3.14 5.84 2.83
N MET A 67 -2.17 5.57 3.71
CA MET A 67 -1.09 4.60 3.45
C MET A 67 -1.61 3.15 3.28
N PRO A 68 -2.38 2.57 4.21
CA PRO A 68 -3.01 1.26 4.03
C PRO A 68 -3.91 1.18 2.81
N ALA A 69 -4.70 2.23 2.57
CA ALA A 69 -5.52 2.31 1.36
C ALA A 69 -4.64 2.26 0.11
N ALA A 70 -3.58 3.06 0.05
CA ALA A 70 -2.64 3.07 -1.06
C ALA A 70 -1.98 1.70 -1.29
N ILE A 71 -1.56 1.02 -0.22
CA ILE A 71 -1.00 -0.34 -0.32
C ILE A 71 -2.05 -1.31 -0.84
N TRP A 72 -3.26 -1.33 -0.29
CA TRP A 72 -4.34 -2.21 -0.73
C TRP A 72 -4.66 -2.03 -2.21
N PHE A 73 -4.90 -0.79 -2.64
CA PHE A 73 -5.23 -0.47 -4.02
C PHE A 73 -4.05 -0.70 -4.96
N GLY A 74 -2.85 -0.24 -4.57
CA GLY A 74 -1.66 -0.32 -5.41
C GLY A 74 -1.15 -1.74 -5.61
N THR A 75 -1.14 -2.57 -4.56
CA THR A 75 -0.76 -3.99 -4.66
C THR A 75 -1.78 -4.80 -5.45
N SER A 76 -3.09 -4.56 -5.23
CA SER A 76 -4.16 -5.21 -5.98
C SER A 76 -4.10 -4.86 -7.48
N TYR A 77 -3.88 -3.59 -7.79
CA TYR A 77 -3.71 -3.13 -9.17
C TYR A 77 -2.49 -3.75 -9.84
N LEU A 78 -1.35 -3.77 -9.13
CA LEU A 78 -0.12 -4.31 -9.66
C LEU A 78 -0.17 -5.83 -9.85
N ALA A 79 -0.84 -6.56 -8.96
CA ALA A 79 -1.08 -7.99 -9.11
C ALA A 79 -1.88 -8.30 -10.39
N LYS A 80 -2.95 -7.54 -10.66
CA LYS A 80 -3.75 -7.68 -11.89
C LYS A 80 -2.92 -7.43 -13.15
N LEU A 81 -2.17 -6.33 -13.18
CA LEU A 81 -1.31 -5.99 -14.32
C LEU A 81 -0.27 -7.07 -14.62
N ARG A 82 0.35 -7.63 -13.56
CA ARG A 82 1.35 -8.69 -13.74
C ARG A 82 0.73 -10.01 -14.17
N ALA A 83 -0.42 -10.39 -13.62
CA ALA A 83 -1.15 -11.57 -14.05
C ALA A 83 -1.53 -11.50 -15.55
N GLU A 84 -1.99 -10.34 -16.03
CA GLU A 84 -2.31 -10.15 -17.46
C GLU A 84 -1.07 -10.24 -18.36
N SER A 85 0.04 -9.64 -17.93
CA SER A 85 1.33 -9.72 -18.65
C SER A 85 1.82 -11.16 -18.76
N GLU A 86 1.75 -11.92 -17.66
CA GLU A 86 2.13 -13.33 -17.61
C GLU A 86 1.22 -14.19 -18.50
N ALA A 87 -0.09 -13.95 -18.49
CA ALA A 87 -1.05 -14.65 -19.34
C ALA A 87 -0.78 -14.41 -20.85
N LYS A 88 -0.48 -13.16 -21.24
CA LYS A 88 -0.11 -12.82 -22.62
C LYS A 88 1.15 -13.56 -23.05
N LYS A 89 2.21 -13.51 -22.22
CA LYS A 89 3.48 -14.18 -22.51
C LYS A 89 3.31 -15.69 -22.62
N LEU A 90 2.47 -16.29 -21.78
CA LEU A 90 2.17 -17.72 -21.84
C LEU A 90 1.42 -18.10 -23.13
N SER A 91 0.49 -17.25 -23.59
CA SER A 91 -0.22 -17.49 -24.86
C SER A 91 0.72 -17.44 -26.08
N GLU A 92 1.64 -16.49 -26.10
CA GLU A 92 2.66 -16.37 -27.15
C GLU A 92 3.58 -17.60 -27.19
N LEU A 93 4.04 -18.07 -26.02
CA LEU A 93 4.86 -19.27 -25.91
C LEU A 93 4.11 -20.53 -26.36
N ARG A 94 2.81 -20.66 -26.04
CA ARG A 94 1.98 -21.79 -26.51
C ARG A 94 1.79 -21.80 -28.02
N LEU A 95 1.70 -20.65 -28.65
CA LEU A 95 1.60 -20.54 -30.11
C LEU A 95 2.93 -20.90 -30.77
N ARG A 96 4.05 -20.47 -30.19
CA ARG A 96 5.40 -20.75 -30.68
C ARG A 96 5.82 -22.21 -30.53
N GLY A 97 5.34 -22.91 -29.50
CA GLY A 97 5.60 -24.35 -29.31
C GLY A 97 4.74 -25.29 -30.18
N LYS A 98 3.77 -24.75 -30.94
CA LYS A 98 2.92 -25.52 -31.87
C LYS A 98 3.37 -25.40 -33.34
N ALA A 99 4.38 -24.58 -33.64
CA ALA A 99 5.04 -24.47 -34.94
C ALA A 99 6.30 -25.34 -34.97
#